data_AF-A0A931YX88-F1
#
_entry.id   AF-A0A931YX88-F1
#
_cell.length_a   1.000
_cell.length_b   1.000
_cell.length_c   1.000
_cell.angle_alpha   90.00
_cell.angle_beta   90.00
_cell.angle_gamma   90.00
#
_symmetry.space_group_name_H-M   'P 1'
#
loop_
_entity.id
_entity.type
_entity.pdbx_description
1 polymer ?
#
loop_
_entity_poly.entity_id
_entity_poly.type
_entity_poly.pdbx_seq_one_letter_code
_entity_poly.pdbx_strand_id
1 'polypeptide(L)'
;MRRHVTLAALVALAALAGCAGVICRPATIVVAAKDTHVRLESEFLGVTTDHAGRVVERRRDVIVLEYWVRDQEGHWHRVAEAAWHRAAVGEPLEVCR
;
A
#
# COMPACT_ATOMS: atom_id res chain seq x y z
N MET A 1 -27.06 14.56 -39.15
CA MET A 1 -25.74 13.94 -38.87
C MET A 1 -25.19 14.57 -37.59
N ARG A 2 -25.38 13.88 -36.46
CA ARG A 2 -24.31 13.20 -35.71
C ARG A 2 -23.52 14.19 -34.82
N ARG A 3 -24.08 14.71 -33.70
CA ARG A 3 -24.26 14.05 -32.38
C ARG A 3 -23.06 13.22 -31.85
N HIS A 4 -21.88 13.35 -32.45
CA HIS A 4 -20.70 12.52 -32.11
C HIS A 4 -19.56 13.28 -31.42
N VAL A 5 -19.58 14.61 -31.42
CA VAL A 5 -18.47 15.42 -30.88
C VAL A 5 -18.50 15.49 -29.34
N THR A 6 -19.67 15.39 -28.73
CA THR A 6 -19.84 15.51 -27.27
C THR A 6 -19.45 14.25 -26.48
N LEU A 7 -19.50 13.06 -27.10
CA LEU A 7 -19.16 11.81 -26.43
C LEU A 7 -17.65 11.57 -26.32
N ALA A 8 -16.85 12.09 -27.26
CA ALA A 8 -15.40 11.89 -27.25
C ALA A 8 -14.70 12.65 -26.10
N ALA A 9 -15.23 13.81 -25.69
CA ALA A 9 -14.65 14.61 -24.61
C ALA A 9 -14.86 13.99 -23.22
N LEU A 10 -15.94 13.23 -23.01
CA LEU A 10 -16.24 12.59 -21.72
C LEU A 10 -15.39 11.33 -21.48
N VAL A 11 -14.98 10.63 -22.55
CA VAL A 11 -14.13 9.43 -22.43
C VAL A 11 -12.67 9.80 -22.11
N ALA A 12 -12.21 10.98 -22.54
CA ALA A 12 -10.85 11.44 -22.28
C ALA A 12 -10.58 11.77 -20.79
N LEU A 13 -11.60 12.19 -20.01
CA LEU A 13 -11.44 12.42 -18.57
C LEU A 13 -11.41 11.13 -17.73
N ALA A 14 -11.91 10.01 -18.25
CA ALA A 14 -11.91 8.73 -17.52
C ALA A 14 -10.55 8.00 -17.58
N ALA A 15 -9.64 8.42 -18.47
CA ALA A 15 -8.34 7.79 -18.67
C ALA A 15 -7.26 8.18 -17.62
N LEU A 16 -7.57 9.14 -16.73
CA LEU A 16 -6.70 9.51 -15.59
C LEU A 16 -7.04 8.78 -14.29
N ALA A 17 -8.08 7.93 -14.29
CA ALA A 17 -8.33 6.98 -13.20
C ALA A 17 -7.38 5.78 -13.36
N GLY A 18 -6.08 6.07 -13.29
CA GLY A 18 -5.02 5.08 -13.22
C GLY A 18 -5.26 4.13 -12.05
N CYS A 19 -5.10 2.85 -12.36
CA CYS A 19 -5.39 1.69 -11.55
C CYS A 19 -4.71 1.71 -10.16
N ALA A 20 -5.43 1.25 -9.14
CA ALA A 20 -4.92 0.94 -7.80
C ALA A 20 -4.24 2.12 -7.06
N GLY A 21 -4.87 3.29 -7.06
CA GLY A 21 -4.57 4.27 -6.02
C GLY A 21 -5.08 3.73 -4.68
N VAL A 22 -4.16 3.45 -3.74
CA VAL A 22 -4.54 3.35 -2.32
C VAL A 22 -5.06 4.74 -1.95
N ILE A 23 -6.38 4.94 -2.03
CA ILE A 23 -7.01 6.18 -1.57
C ILE A 23 -6.88 6.16 -0.06
N CYS A 24 -5.74 6.63 0.45
CA CYS A 24 -5.57 6.89 1.86
C CYS A 24 -6.66 7.88 2.27
N ARG A 25 -7.63 7.42 3.05
CA ARG A 25 -8.54 8.33 3.75
C ARG A 25 -7.90 8.63 5.10
N PRO A 26 -7.34 9.84 5.30
CA PRO A 26 -6.73 10.17 6.57
C PRO A 26 -7.80 10.13 7.66
N ALA A 27 -7.46 9.49 8.79
CA ALA A 27 -8.27 9.43 9.98
C ALA A 27 -7.38 9.64 11.20
N THR A 28 -7.88 10.38 12.20
CA THR A 28 -7.19 10.53 13.48
C THR A 28 -7.67 9.45 14.44
N ILE A 29 -6.74 8.68 15.00
CA ILE A 29 -7.01 7.68 16.05
C ILE A 29 -6.28 8.07 17.32
N VAL A 30 -6.73 7.58 18.48
CA VAL A 30 -5.94 7.61 19.71
C VAL A 30 -5.20 6.29 19.84
N VAL A 31 -3.88 6.33 19.99
CA VAL A 31 -3.04 5.12 20.02
C VAL A 31 -3.26 4.38 21.35
N ALA A 32 -3.71 3.14 21.29
CA ALA A 32 -3.87 2.26 22.45
C ALA A 32 -2.68 1.31 22.65
N ALA A 33 -2.05 0.87 21.56
CA ALA A 33 -0.87 0.01 21.61
C ALA A 33 -0.01 0.15 20.35
N LYS A 34 1.23 -0.33 20.42
CA LYS A 34 2.20 -0.36 19.33
C LYS A 34 2.79 -1.76 19.25
N ASP A 35 3.02 -2.24 18.03
CA ASP A 35 3.63 -3.54 17.78
C ASP A 35 4.45 -3.52 16.49
N THR A 36 5.32 -4.52 16.32
CA THR A 36 6.12 -4.73 15.11
C THR A 36 6.02 -6.18 14.67
N HIS A 37 5.66 -6.40 13.41
CA HIS A 37 5.52 -7.75 12.85
C HIS A 37 6.57 -7.97 11.78
N VAL A 38 7.09 -9.19 11.71
CA VAL A 38 8.03 -9.58 10.66
C VAL A 38 7.27 -10.34 9.58
N ARG A 39 7.42 -9.91 8.32
CA ARG A 39 6.82 -10.57 7.16
C ARG A 39 7.89 -10.92 6.13
N LEU A 40 7.77 -12.09 5.51
CA LEU A 40 8.56 -12.45 4.34
C LEU A 40 7.92 -11.86 3.09
N GLU A 41 8.71 -11.19 2.27
CA GLU A 41 8.28 -10.63 0.98
C GLU A 41 9.15 -11.19 -0.15
N SER A 42 8.53 -11.59 -1.25
CA SER A 42 9.26 -12.12 -2.40
C SER A 42 9.47 -11.02 -3.43
N GLU A 43 10.67 -10.44 -3.45
CA GLU A 43 11.07 -9.39 -4.38
C GLU A 43 11.42 -9.97 -5.75
N PHE A 44 10.92 -9.33 -6.80
CA PHE A 44 11.28 -9.66 -8.18
C PHE A 44 12.65 -9.04 -8.52
N LEU A 45 13.57 -9.86 -9.01
CA LEU A 45 14.95 -9.47 -9.34
C LEU A 45 15.26 -9.55 -10.84
N GLY A 46 14.24 -9.71 -11.70
CA GLY A 46 14.38 -9.89 -13.14
C GLY A 46 14.10 -11.32 -13.58
N VAL A 47 14.52 -11.64 -14.80
CA VAL A 47 14.36 -12.97 -15.40
C VAL A 47 15.72 -13.59 -15.73
N THR A 48 15.78 -14.90 -15.78
CA THR A 48 16.96 -15.67 -16.21
C THR A 48 16.53 -16.88 -17.05
N THR A 49 17.46 -17.56 -17.70
CA THR A 49 17.18 -18.75 -18.51
C THR A 49 17.69 -19.99 -17.78
N ASP A 50 16.83 -21.01 -17.60
CA ASP A 50 17.20 -22.26 -16.96
C ASP A 50 18.03 -23.18 -17.88
N HIS A 51 18.47 -24.32 -17.34
CA HIS A 51 19.26 -25.31 -18.09
C HIS A 51 18.50 -25.94 -19.29
N ALA A 52 17.17 -25.83 -19.31
CA ALA A 52 16.33 -26.30 -20.41
C ALA A 52 16.01 -25.18 -21.42
N GLY A 53 16.61 -24.00 -21.29
CA GLY A 53 16.39 -22.86 -22.18
C GLY A 53 15.12 -22.07 -21.90
N ARG A 54 14.44 -22.29 -20.76
CA ARG A 54 13.19 -21.59 -20.42
C ARG A 54 13.48 -20.31 -19.65
N VAL A 55 12.73 -19.26 -19.95
CA VAL A 55 12.78 -18.01 -19.18
C VAL A 55 12.02 -18.20 -17.87
N VAL A 56 12.68 -17.94 -16.75
CA VAL A 56 12.12 -18.05 -15.39
C VAL A 56 12.32 -16.75 -14.62
N GLU A 57 11.40 -16.45 -13.70
CA GLU A 57 11.54 -15.32 -12.78
C GLU A 57 12.65 -15.60 -11.76
N ARG A 58 13.55 -14.62 -11.59
CA ARG A 58 14.46 -14.60 -10.46
C ARG A 58 13.80 -13.80 -9.35
N ARG A 59 13.56 -14.44 -8.21
CA ARG A 59 13.01 -13.80 -7.01
C ARG A 59 13.97 -13.95 -5.84
N ARG A 60 13.82 -13.09 -4.84
CA ARG A 60 14.51 -13.21 -3.55
C ARG A 60 13.53 -12.94 -2.43
N ASP A 61 13.58 -13.78 -1.41
CA ASP A 61 12.84 -13.52 -0.20
C ASP A 61 13.61 -12.54 0.70
N VAL A 62 12.92 -11.48 1.10
CA VAL A 62 13.42 -10.46 2.03
C VAL A 62 12.55 -10.42 3.26
N ILE A 63 13.17 -10.09 4.38
CA ILE A 63 12.49 -9.90 5.66
C ILE A 63 12.11 -8.43 5.75
N VAL A 64 10.81 -8.16 5.84
CA VAL A 64 10.26 -6.81 6.00
C VAL A 64 9.72 -6.67 7.42
N LEU A 65 10.16 -5.62 8.11
CA LEU A 65 9.61 -5.23 9.40
C LEU A 65 8.43 -4.29 9.17
N GLU A 66 7.26 -4.67 9.67
CA GLU A 66 6.04 -3.88 9.59
C GLU A 66 5.72 -3.27 10.95
N TYR A 67 5.26 -2.02 10.90
CA TYR A 67 4.98 -1.22 12.09
C TYR A 67 3.48 -1.03 12.22
N TRP A 68 2.93 -1.38 13.38
CA TRP A 68 1.50 -1.40 13.62
C TRP A 68 1.16 -0.60 14.88
N VAL A 69 0.03 0.11 14.82
CA VAL A 69 -0.59 0.79 15.95
C VAL A 69 -2.01 0.29 16.12
N ARG A 70 -2.45 0.12 17.37
CA ARG A 70 -3.84 -0.23 17.68
C ARG A 70 -4.59 1.00 18.13
N ASP A 71 -5.82 1.20 17.67
CA ASP A 71 -6.72 2.22 18.22
C ASP A 71 -7.44 1.74 19.49
N GLN A 72 -8.25 2.62 20.09
CA GLN A 72 -9.04 2.32 21.30
C GLN A 72 -10.19 1.35 21.03
N GLU A 73 -10.61 1.21 19.77
CA GLU A 73 -11.64 0.25 19.35
C GLU A 73 -11.04 -1.16 19.14
N GLY A 74 -9.70 -1.27 19.17
CA GLY A 74 -8.98 -2.52 19.02
C GLY A 74 -8.53 -2.83 17.60
N HIS A 75 -8.75 -1.92 16.63
CA HIS A 75 -8.32 -2.11 15.25
C HIS A 75 -6.82 -1.81 15.11
N TRP A 76 -6.14 -2.66 14.33
CA TRP A 76 -4.74 -2.49 13.99
C TRP A 76 -4.59 -1.76 12.65
N HIS A 77 -3.74 -0.73 12.65
CA HIS A 77 -3.42 0.09 11.49
C HIS A 77 -1.93 -0.05 11.19
N ARG A 78 -1.59 -0.45 9.97
CA ARG A 78 -0.20 -0.47 9.50
C ARG A 78 0.22 0.97 9.23
N VAL A 79 1.36 1.36 9.77
CA VAL A 79 1.91 2.72 9.63
C VAL A 79 3.34 2.66 9.11
N ALA A 80 3.82 3.79 8.58
CA ALA A 80 5.23 3.95 8.27
C ALA A 80 6.06 3.95 9.58
N GLU A 81 7.29 3.46 9.50
CA GLU A 81 8.26 3.44 10.62
C GLU A 81 8.37 4.79 11.33
N ALA A 82 8.50 5.88 10.58
CA ALA A 82 8.62 7.22 11.14
C ALA A 82 7.37 7.64 11.94
N ALA A 83 6.17 7.26 11.50
CA ALA A 83 4.94 7.53 12.23
C ALA A 83 4.86 6.65 13.49
N TRP A 84 5.26 5.38 13.40
CA TRP A 84 5.33 4.48 14.55
C TRP A 84 6.30 4.99 15.62
N HIS A 85 7.48 5.50 15.25
CA HIS A 85 8.42 6.06 16.23
C HIS A 85 7.87 7.29 16.95
N ARG A 86 7.10 8.15 16.25
CA ARG A 86 6.46 9.32 16.86
C ARG A 86 5.19 9.00 17.63
N ALA A 87 4.54 7.89 17.33
CA ALA A 87 3.31 7.47 18.00
C ALA A 87 3.57 7.23 19.50
N ALA A 88 2.75 7.85 20.34
CA ALA A 88 2.74 7.67 21.78
C ALA A 88 1.38 7.12 22.23
N VAL A 89 1.37 6.16 23.15
CA VAL A 89 0.14 5.60 23.70
C VAL A 89 -0.62 6.69 24.45
N GLY A 90 -1.92 6.82 24.18
CA GLY A 90 -2.79 7.87 24.71
C GLY A 90 -2.87 9.13 23.84
N GLU A 91 -1.98 9.29 22.85
CA GLU A 91 -1.92 10.46 21.99
C GLU A 91 -2.61 10.24 20.64
N PRO A 92 -3.11 11.31 20.00
CA PRO A 92 -3.67 11.24 18.66
C PRO A 92 -2.58 10.97 17.60
N LEU A 93 -2.93 10.17 16.59
CA LEU A 93 -2.10 9.89 15.42
C LEU A 93 -2.96 9.86 14.16
N GLU A 94 -2.50 10.52 13.10
CA GLU A 94 -3.10 10.39 11.77
C GLU A 94 -2.66 9.08 11.10
N VAL A 95 -3.63 8.30 10.63
CA VAL A 95 -3.43 7.04 9.92
C VAL A 95 -4.21 7.03 8.61
N CYS A 96 -3.83 6.15 7.69
CA CYS A 96 -4.59 5.87 6.48
C CYS A 96 -5.55 4.72 6.73
N ARG A 97 -6.84 4.92 6.41
CA ARG A 97 -7.86 3.87 6.35
C ARG A 97 -8.29 3.63 4.90
#